data_AF-A0A7W1KNM3-F1
#
_entry.id   AF-A0A7W1KNM3-F1
#
_cell.length_a   1.000
_cell.length_b   1.000
_cell.length_c   1.000
_cell.angle_alpha   90.00
_cell.angle_beta   90.00
_cell.angle_gamma   90.00
#
_symmetry.space_group_name_H-M   'P 1'
#
loop_
_entity.id
_entity.type
_entity.pdbx_description
1 polymer ?
#
loop_
_entity_poly.entity_id
_entity_poly.type
_entity_poly.pdbx_seq_one_letter_code
_entity_poly.pdbx_strand_id
1 'polypeptide(L)'
;MSDRPTAGPPVLPTARPPVHPSARARAGAVLAPAVFVLLLALPIGTLPASAHRLAAVLGAVVVLWVTEALPLAVTALLGAAICVLLGVA
;
A
#
# COMPACT_ATOMS: atom_id res chain seq x y z
N MET A 1 3.97 38.71 49.96
CA MET A 1 3.19 38.36 48.77
C MET A 1 4.17 37.76 47.77
N SER A 2 4.33 36.43 47.76
CA SER A 2 5.44 35.73 47.10
C SER A 2 4.89 34.74 46.09
N ASP A 3 4.61 35.20 44.87
CA ASP A 3 4.28 34.34 43.75
C ASP A 3 5.55 33.69 43.21
N ARG A 4 5.83 32.46 43.66
CA ARG A 4 6.78 31.59 42.95
C ARG A 4 6.00 30.81 41.89
N PRO A 5 6.26 30.99 40.59
CA PRO A 5 5.70 30.13 39.57
C PRO A 5 6.27 28.72 39.75
N THR A 6 5.43 27.78 40.17
CA THR A 6 5.77 26.36 40.27
C THR A 6 5.97 25.81 38.86
N ALA A 7 7.22 25.64 38.45
CA ALA A 7 7.54 24.92 37.22
C ALA A 7 6.95 23.50 37.34
N GLY A 8 5.98 23.18 36.49
CA GLY A 8 5.41 21.83 36.40
C GLY A 8 6.50 20.82 36.02
N PRO A 9 6.28 19.53 36.30
CA PRO A 9 7.28 18.51 35.98
C PRO A 9 7.57 18.50 34.46
N PRO A 10 8.84 18.28 34.06
CA PRO A 10 9.21 18.23 32.65
C PRO A 10 8.47 17.08 31.96
N VAL A 11 7.72 17.39 30.90
CA VAL A 11 7.08 16.38 30.06
C VAL A 11 8.18 15.65 29.30
N LEU A 12 8.48 14.41 29.70
CA LEU A 12 9.48 13.60 29.00
C LEU A 12 8.98 13.27 27.59
N PRO A 13 9.83 13.39 26.56
CA PRO A 13 9.54 12.82 25.25
C PRO A 13 9.30 11.32 25.41
N THR A 14 8.07 10.88 25.21
CA THR A 14 7.74 9.46 25.17
C THR A 14 8.40 8.86 23.93
N ALA A 15 9.40 8.00 24.13
CA ALA A 15 10.00 7.26 23.03
C ALA A 15 8.88 6.46 22.34
N ARG A 16 8.54 6.81 21.10
CA ARG A 16 7.49 6.12 20.35
C ARG A 16 7.99 4.70 20.09
N PRO A 17 7.24 3.65 20.48
CA PRO A 17 7.68 2.29 20.21
C PRO A 17 7.84 2.08 18.70
N PRO A 18 8.81 1.25 18.28
CA PRO A 18 9.01 0.96 16.87
C PRO A 18 7.74 0.32 16.28
N VAL A 19 7.12 1.01 15.31
CA VAL A 19 5.96 0.48 14.58
C VAL A 19 6.45 -0.59 13.62
N HIS A 20 6.23 -1.85 13.99
CA HIS A 20 6.53 -2.97 13.12
C HIS A 20 5.33 -3.24 12.22
N PRO A 21 5.53 -3.40 10.90
CA PRO A 21 4.44 -3.76 10.00
C PRO A 21 3.89 -5.14 10.35
N SER A 22 2.56 -5.26 10.31
CA SER A 22 1.87 -6.52 10.55
C SER A 22 2.31 -7.59 9.54
N ALA A 23 2.15 -8.87 9.89
CA ALA A 23 2.45 -9.97 8.96
C ALA A 23 1.62 -9.85 7.66
N ARG A 24 0.36 -9.39 7.76
CA ARG A 24 -0.51 -9.11 6.61
C ARG A 24 0.06 -8.03 5.70
N ALA A 25 0.46 -6.89 6.26
CA ALA A 25 1.04 -5.79 5.50
C ALA A 25 2.34 -6.20 4.79
N ARG A 26 3.20 -6.96 5.50
CA ARG A 26 4.42 -7.53 4.91
C ARG A 26 4.12 -8.50 3.77
N ALA A 27 3.15 -9.40 3.96
CA ALA A 27 2.73 -10.32 2.90
C ALA A 27 2.19 -9.55 1.70
N GLY A 28 1.38 -8.50 1.91
CA GLY A 28 0.86 -7.65 0.83
C GLY A 28 1.93 -6.97 -0.01
N ALA A 29 2.98 -6.47 0.63
CA ALA A 29 4.11 -5.84 -0.06
C ALA A 29 4.84 -6.79 -1.02
N VAL A 30 4.80 -8.11 -0.77
CA VAL A 30 5.42 -9.14 -1.61
C VAL A 30 4.42 -9.77 -2.58
N LEU A 31 3.21 -10.07 -2.10
CA LEU A 31 2.17 -10.73 -2.89
C LEU A 31 1.62 -9.84 -4.00
N ALA A 32 1.50 -8.53 -3.78
CA ALA A 32 0.98 -7.62 -4.79
C ALA A 32 1.85 -7.58 -6.07
N PRO A 33 3.18 -7.35 -5.99
CA PRO A 33 4.03 -7.42 -7.18
C PRO A 33 4.10 -8.84 -7.76
N ALA A 34 4.06 -9.89 -6.91
CA ALA A 34 4.04 -11.26 -7.39
C ALA A 34 2.79 -11.57 -8.23
N VAL A 35 1.60 -11.16 -7.77
CA VAL A 35 0.33 -11.32 -8.50
C VAL A 35 0.31 -10.49 -9.77
N PHE A 36 0.82 -9.25 -9.72
CA PHE A 36 0.94 -8.40 -10.91
C PHE A 36 1.76 -9.09 -12.01
N VAL A 37 2.97 -9.55 -11.67
CA VAL A 37 3.87 -10.23 -12.61
C VAL A 37 3.30 -11.55 -13.08
N LEU A 38 2.70 -12.34 -12.18
CA LEU A 38 2.07 -13.61 -12.52
C LEU A 38 0.96 -13.40 -13.54
N LEU A 39 0.06 -12.44 -13.32
CA LEU A 39 -1.03 -12.14 -14.24
C LEU A 39 -0.52 -11.59 -15.56
N LEU A 40 0.51 -10.75 -15.57
CA LEU A 40 1.15 -10.26 -16.81
C LEU A 40 1.84 -11.37 -17.62
N ALA A 41 2.48 -12.32 -16.94
CA ALA A 41 3.23 -13.40 -17.57
C ALA A 41 2.34 -14.57 -18.02
N LEU A 42 1.22 -14.79 -17.34
CA LEU A 42 0.30 -15.87 -17.68
C LEU A 42 -0.42 -15.53 -19.00
N PRO A 43 -0.37 -16.38 -20.04
CA PRO A 43 -1.07 -16.12 -21.29
C PRO A 43 -2.57 -16.45 -21.15
N ILE A 44 -3.40 -15.42 -20.96
CA ILE A 44 -4.86 -15.57 -20.90
C ILE A 44 -5.38 -15.33 -22.32
N GLY A 45 -5.45 -16.42 -23.10
CA GLY A 45 -5.72 -16.38 -24.55
C GLY A 45 -7.11 -15.87 -24.95
N THR A 46 -7.98 -15.52 -24.00
CA THR A 46 -9.35 -15.05 -24.25
C THR A 46 -9.53 -13.54 -24.10
N LEU A 47 -8.52 -12.80 -23.61
CA LEU A 47 -8.63 -11.38 -23.31
C LEU A 47 -7.86 -10.50 -24.32
N PRO A 48 -8.41 -9.32 -24.69
CA PRO A 48 -7.63 -8.27 -25.34
C PRO A 48 -6.44 -7.85 -24.47
N ALA A 49 -5.32 -7.46 -25.10
CA ALA A 49 -4.09 -7.11 -24.39
C ALA A 49 -4.26 -6.00 -23.33
N SER A 50 -5.13 -5.02 -23.58
CA SER A 50 -5.45 -3.96 -22.61
C SER A 50 -6.21 -4.49 -21.40
N ALA A 51 -7.20 -5.37 -21.60
CA ALA A 51 -7.95 -6.02 -20.53
C ALA A 51 -7.05 -6.94 -19.70
N HIS A 52 -6.10 -7.62 -20.34
CA HIS A 52 -5.10 -8.44 -19.67
C HIS A 52 -4.21 -7.62 -18.72
N ARG A 53 -3.68 -6.49 -19.21
CA ARG A 53 -2.89 -5.56 -18.40
C ARG A 53 -3.72 -4.97 -17.26
N LEU A 54 -4.97 -4.61 -17.51
CA LEU A 54 -5.89 -4.13 -16.47
C LEU A 54 -6.12 -5.18 -15.39
N ALA A 55 -6.30 -6.44 -15.77
CA ALA A 55 -6.47 -7.55 -14.83
C ALA A 55 -5.24 -7.70 -13.93
N ALA A 56 -4.02 -7.57 -14.48
CA ALA A 56 -2.79 -7.58 -13.69
C ALA A 56 -2.75 -6.45 -12.66
N VAL A 57 -3.09 -5.22 -13.07
CA VAL A 57 -3.18 -4.06 -12.17
C VAL A 57 -4.21 -4.28 -11.07
N LEU A 58 -5.42 -4.71 -11.44
CA LEU A 58 -6.51 -4.94 -10.49
C LEU A 58 -6.17 -6.05 -9.50
N GLY A 59 -5.55 -7.14 -9.95
CA GLY A 59 -5.08 -8.22 -9.08
C GLY A 59 -4.12 -7.69 -8.00
N ALA A 60 -3.16 -6.85 -8.39
CA ALA A 60 -2.24 -6.22 -7.45
C ALA A 60 -2.96 -5.29 -6.45
N VAL A 61 -3.88 -4.45 -6.92
CA VAL A 61 -4.67 -3.53 -6.08
C VAL A 61 -5.52 -4.30 -5.07
N VAL A 62 -6.21 -5.36 -5.49
CA VAL A 62 -7.02 -6.22 -4.61
C VAL A 62 -6.16 -6.84 -3.52
N VAL A 63 -4.96 -7.34 -3.86
CA VAL A 63 -4.03 -7.88 -2.85
C VAL A 63 -3.64 -6.80 -1.83
N LEU A 64 -3.30 -5.59 -2.28
CA LEU A 64 -2.95 -4.48 -1.37
C LEU A 64 -4.11 -4.08 -0.46
N TRP A 65 -5.35 -4.12 -0.95
CA TRP A 65 -6.55 -3.86 -0.16
C TRP A 65 -6.80 -4.95 0.89
N VAL A 66 -6.77 -6.22 0.49
CA VAL A 66 -7.03 -7.36 1.38
C VAL A 66 -5.96 -7.48 2.47
N THR A 67 -4.72 -7.11 2.16
CA THR A 67 -3.59 -7.17 3.10
C THR A 67 -3.44 -5.91 3.94
N GLU A 68 -4.19 -4.85 3.60
CA GLU A 68 -4.07 -3.51 4.20
C GLU A 68 -2.61 -3.02 4.22
N ALA A 69 -1.82 -3.40 3.20
CA ALA A 69 -0.41 -3.04 3.13
C ALA A 69 -0.20 -1.55 2.86
N LEU A 70 -1.17 -0.91 2.19
CA LEU A 70 -1.17 0.50 1.85
C LEU A 70 -2.59 1.09 2.04
N PRO A 71 -2.72 2.39 2.36
CA PRO A 71 -4.02 3.05 2.43
C PRO A 71 -4.80 2.97 1.11
N LEU A 72 -6.13 2.87 1.17
CA LEU A 72 -7.00 2.78 -0.01
C LEU A 72 -6.76 3.90 -1.04
N ALA A 73 -6.56 5.13 -0.57
CA ALA A 73 -6.27 6.26 -1.46
C ALA A 73 -4.93 6.09 -2.21
N VAL A 74 -3.88 5.61 -1.51
CA VAL A 74 -2.55 5.42 -2.10
C VAL A 74 -2.56 4.31 -3.14
N THR A 75 -3.23 3.20 -2.82
CA THR A 75 -3.36 2.05 -3.75
C THR A 75 -4.17 2.39 -5.00
N ALA A 76 -5.22 3.20 -4.88
CA ALA A 76 -6.00 3.67 -6.03
C ALA A 76 -5.16 4.55 -6.97
N LEU A 77 -4.39 5.49 -6.41
CA LEU A 77 -3.49 6.34 -7.20
C LEU A 77 -2.38 5.53 -7.88
N LEU A 78 -1.81 4.54 -7.16
CA LEU A 78 -0.82 3.63 -7.72
C LEU A 78 -1.38 2.81 -8.88
N GLY A 79 -2.59 2.25 -8.72
CA GLY A 79 -3.27 1.51 -9.78
C GLY A 79 -3.49 2.38 -11.02
N ALA A 80 -4.00 3.61 -10.84
CA ALA A 80 -4.20 4.55 -11.94
C ALA A 80 -2.88 4.90 -12.66
N ALA A 81 -1.81 5.15 -11.90
CA ALA A 81 -0.49 5.43 -12.49
C ALA A 81 0.04 4.26 -13.32
N ILE A 82 -0.09 3.02 -12.82
CA ILE A 82 0.34 1.82 -13.56
C ILE A 82 -0.51 1.64 -14.83
N CYS A 83 -1.83 1.89 -14.79
CA CYS A 83 -2.68 1.84 -15.99
C CYS A 83 -2.20 2.79 -17.09
N VAL A 84 -1.79 4.02 -16.74
CA VAL A 84 -1.23 4.98 -17.70
C VAL A 84 0.10 4.47 -18.26
N LEU A 85 1.00 3.97 -17.40
CA LEU A 85 2.30 3.42 -17.83
C LEU A 85 2.16 2.21 -18.76
N LEU A 86 1.13 1.39 -18.57
CA LEU A 86 0.83 0.23 -19.39
C LEU A 86 0.01 0.55 -20.65
N GLY A 87 -0.37 1.81 -20.87
CA GLY A 87 -1.19 2.24 -22.01
C GLY A 87 -2.59 1.63 -22.02
N VAL A 88 -3.19 1.47 -20.85
CA VAL A 88 -4.55 0.93 -20.66
C VAL A 88 -5.59 2.05 -20.51
N ALA A 89 -5.15 3.23 -20.03
CA ALA A 89 -5.98 4.40 -19.77
C ALA A 89 -6.17 5.29 -21.00
#